data_AF-A0A4R0YDY0-F1
#
_entry.id   AF-A0A4R0YDY0-F1
#
_cell.length_a   1.000
_cell.length_b   1.000
_cell.length_c   1.000
_cell.angle_alpha   90.00
_cell.angle_beta   90.00
_cell.angle_gamma   90.00
#
_symmetry.space_group_name_H-M   'P 1'
#
loop_
_entity.id
_entity.type
_entity.pdbx_description
1 polymer ?
#
loop_
_entity_poly.entity_id
_entity_poly.type
_entity_poly.pdbx_seq_one_letter_code
_entity_poly.pdbx_strand_id
1 'polypeptide(L)'
;MNMQKITPAESAGTFADRIKVLIQRVGSVTEIARMCGFSEGVVRSWRDGNTDPSRARCVTLARTLGISLVWLVAGEGQIQADAIASGEELPNAEAAANRHRSKLRTAADTLHASGMAMDPQRLNTALRILQSELDLAESRLTLADNADMLADLYEILGPGGADVDATAMVTFNQRLHERVKRGRQAVA
;
A
#
# COMPACT_ATOMS: atom_id res chain seq x y z
N MET A 1 -21.12 25.88 17.60
CA MET A 1 -19.69 25.82 17.95
C MET A 1 -18.96 25.20 16.76
N ASN A 2 -18.31 26.02 15.94
CA ASN A 2 -17.82 25.65 14.62
C ASN A 2 -16.64 24.65 14.69
N MET A 3 -16.91 23.40 14.30
CA MET A 3 -15.89 22.39 14.03
C MET A 3 -15.31 22.67 12.64
N GLN A 4 -14.27 23.49 12.58
CA GLN A 4 -13.58 23.77 11.33
C GLN A 4 -12.82 22.50 10.90
N LYS A 5 -13.44 21.77 9.97
CA LYS A 5 -12.80 20.72 9.17
C LYS A 5 -11.58 21.34 8.50
N ILE A 6 -10.38 20.97 8.95
CA ILE A 6 -9.15 21.24 8.21
C ILE A 6 -9.15 20.27 7.02
N THR A 7 -9.61 20.77 5.87
CA THR A 7 -9.52 20.06 4.59
C THR A 7 -8.05 19.80 4.23
N PRO A 8 -7.67 18.56 3.90
CA PRO A 8 -6.29 18.18 3.62
C PRO A 8 -6.01 18.24 2.12
N ALA A 9 -5.32 19.28 1.66
CA ALA A 9 -4.68 19.27 0.34
C ALA A 9 -3.69 20.44 0.26
N GLU A 10 -2.44 20.17 0.62
CA GLU A 10 -1.24 20.64 -0.08
C GLU A 10 -0.04 20.08 0.67
N SER A 11 0.76 19.27 -0.02
CA SER A 11 1.99 18.65 0.47
C SER A 11 2.78 19.66 1.29
N ALA A 12 2.88 19.46 2.60
CA ALA A 12 3.57 20.39 3.48
C ALA A 12 5.05 20.39 3.09
N GLY A 13 5.44 21.44 2.35
CA GLY A 13 6.67 21.60 1.56
C GLY A 13 7.94 21.02 2.16
N THR A 14 8.87 21.88 2.57
CA THR A 14 10.15 21.42 3.12
C THR A 14 9.95 20.81 4.52
N PHE A 15 10.96 20.10 5.04
CA PHE A 15 10.92 19.61 6.42
C PHE A 15 10.65 20.75 7.42
N ALA A 16 11.24 21.92 7.18
CA ALA A 16 11.05 23.12 7.98
C ALA A 16 9.58 23.56 8.04
N ASP A 17 8.84 23.46 6.92
CA ASP A 17 7.42 23.81 6.88
C ASP A 17 6.57 22.84 7.72
N ARG A 18 6.92 21.56 7.71
CA ARG A 18 6.28 20.57 8.59
C ARG A 18 6.57 20.83 10.06
N ILE A 19 7.77 21.28 10.42
CA ILE A 19 8.06 21.72 11.78
C ILE A 19 7.21 22.93 12.18
N LYS A 20 6.97 23.89 11.28
CA LYS A 20 6.07 25.03 11.56
C LYS A 20 4.64 24.57 11.83
N VAL A 21 4.14 23.60 11.07
CA VAL A 21 2.83 22.97 11.31
C VAL A 21 2.79 22.31 12.70
N LEU A 22 3.85 21.61 13.10
CA LEU A 22 3.93 21.02 14.44
C LEU A 22 3.93 22.07 15.54
N ILE A 23 4.63 23.19 15.35
CA ILE A 23 4.64 24.29 16.31
C ILE A 23 3.25 24.91 16.46
N GLN A 24 2.52 25.10 15.36
CA GLN A 24 1.14 25.60 15.42
C GLN A 24 0.21 24.63 16.16
N ARG A 25 0.40 23.32 15.98
CA ARG A 25 -0.41 22.29 16.62
C ARG A 25 -0.11 22.11 18.11
N VAL A 26 1.17 22.16 18.49
CA VAL A 26 1.64 21.96 19.87
C VAL A 26 1.57 23.25 20.69
N GLY A 27 1.72 24.40 20.03
CA GLY A 27 1.62 25.74 20.61
C GLY A 27 2.95 26.50 20.62
N SER A 28 4.10 25.84 20.83
CA SER A 28 5.40 26.52 20.83
C SER A 28 6.61 25.61 20.54
N VAL A 29 7.74 26.23 20.19
CA VAL A 29 9.05 25.56 20.04
C VAL A 29 9.53 24.99 21.37
N THR A 30 9.38 25.75 22.46
CA THR A 30 9.75 25.33 23.82
C THR A 30 9.03 24.06 24.24
N GLU A 31 7.73 23.95 23.93
CA GLU A 31 6.95 22.79 24.31
C GLU A 31 7.35 21.53 23.51
N ILE A 32 7.65 21.66 22.22
CA ILE A 32 8.22 20.55 21.43
C ILE A 32 9.57 20.11 22.00
N ALA A 33 10.45 21.06 22.31
CA ALA A 33 11.76 20.78 22.88
C ALA A 33 11.64 20.04 24.21
N ARG A 34 10.75 20.50 25.11
CA ARG A 34 10.46 19.90 26.41
C ARG A 34 9.92 18.48 26.29
N MET A 35 8.90 18.27 25.44
CA MET A 35 8.28 16.95 25.28
C MET A 35 9.23 15.93 24.64
N CYS A 36 10.06 16.35 23.69
CA CYS A 36 10.94 15.45 22.95
C CYS A 36 12.36 15.33 23.54
N GLY A 37 12.69 16.10 24.58
CA GLY A 37 14.03 16.11 25.18
C GLY A 37 15.11 16.73 24.29
N PHE A 38 14.77 17.77 23.51
CA PHE A 38 15.70 18.50 22.65
C PHE A 38 16.01 19.89 23.20
N SER A 39 17.06 20.53 22.68
CA SER A 39 17.28 21.96 22.92
C SER A 39 16.40 22.81 22.01
N GLU A 40 15.91 23.94 22.52
CA GLU A 40 15.08 24.86 21.72
C GLU A 40 15.81 25.38 20.48
N GLY A 41 17.12 25.64 20.59
CA GLY A 41 17.95 26.08 19.47
C GLY A 41 17.97 25.08 18.32
N VAL A 42 17.97 23.78 18.62
CA VAL A 42 17.92 22.72 17.59
C VAL A 42 16.56 22.69 16.90
N VAL A 43 15.46 22.79 17.66
CA VAL A 43 14.11 22.82 17.08
C VAL A 43 13.91 24.08 16.23
N ARG A 44 14.47 25.22 16.65
CA ARG A 44 14.48 26.48 15.89
C ARG A 44 15.29 26.34 14.60
N SER A 45 16.46 25.72 14.67
CA SER A 45 17.31 25.44 13.51
C SER A 45 16.60 24.58 12.45
N TRP A 46 15.80 23.59 12.87
CA TRP A 46 14.96 22.80 11.96
C TRP A 46 13.82 23.62 11.34
N ARG A 47 13.11 24.41 12.16
CA ARG A 47 12.01 25.29 11.71
C ARG A 47 12.48 26.31 10.67
N ASP A 48 13.70 26.81 10.83
CA ASP A 48 14.29 27.82 9.96
C ASP A 48 14.98 27.18 8.74
N GLY A 49 15.07 25.85 8.68
CA GLY A 49 15.67 25.11 7.57
C GLY A 49 17.20 25.11 7.55
N ASN A 50 17.85 25.49 8.66
CA ASN A 50 19.32 25.59 8.74
C ASN A 50 20.00 24.22 8.90
N THR A 51 19.28 23.23 9.42
CA THR A 51 19.80 21.88 9.67
C THR A 51 18.69 20.86 9.53
N ASP A 52 19.05 19.63 9.15
CA ASP A 52 18.13 18.50 9.16
C ASP A 52 18.30 17.64 10.42
N PRO A 53 17.21 17.09 10.99
CA PRO A 53 17.30 16.13 12.09
C PRO A 53 17.85 14.78 11.61
N SER A 54 18.58 14.10 12.50
CA SER A 54 18.88 12.69 12.32
C SER A 54 17.60 11.84 12.32
N ARG A 55 17.63 10.67 11.67
CA ARG A 55 16.55 9.67 11.70
C ARG A 55 16.02 9.38 13.11
N ALA A 56 16.91 9.22 14.09
CA ALA A 56 16.52 8.95 15.48
C ALA A 56 15.64 10.07 16.07
N ARG A 57 15.97 11.33 15.78
CA ARG A 57 15.20 12.49 16.23
C ARG A 57 13.84 12.59 15.53
N CYS A 58 13.73 12.22 14.25
CA CYS A 58 12.44 12.11 13.56
C CYS A 58 11.53 11.07 14.23
N VAL A 59 12.09 9.92 14.62
CA VAL A 59 11.33 8.88 15.33
C VAL A 59 10.86 9.38 16.70
N THR A 60 11.68 10.11 17.44
CA THR A 60 11.28 10.73 18.70
C THR A 60 10.13 11.72 18.50
N LEU A 61 10.23 12.65 17.53
CA LEU A 61 9.13 13.57 17.21
C LEU A 61 7.84 12.81 16.88
N ALA A 62 7.93 11.79 16.02
CA ALA A 62 6.79 10.99 15.60
C ALA A 62 6.07 10.32 16.78
N ARG A 63 6.83 9.65 17.64
CA ARG A 63 6.29 8.93 18.80
C ARG A 63 5.74 9.86 19.88
N THR A 64 6.50 10.90 20.23
CA THR A 64 6.12 11.83 21.30
C THR A 64 4.90 12.65 20.94
N LEU A 65 4.77 13.08 19.67
CA LEU A 65 3.66 13.94 19.23
C LEU A 65 2.49 13.16 18.64
N GLY A 66 2.58 11.83 18.54
CA GLY A 66 1.55 10.99 17.92
C GLY A 66 1.32 11.33 16.44
N ILE A 67 2.41 11.56 15.70
CA ILE A 67 2.37 11.95 14.29
C ILE A 67 3.01 10.89 13.38
N SER A 68 2.56 10.84 12.13
CA SER A 68 3.12 9.92 11.12
C SER A 68 4.57 10.29 10.79
N LEU A 69 5.47 9.30 10.92
CA LEU A 69 6.86 9.48 10.52
C LEU A 69 6.99 9.69 9.00
N VAL A 70 6.17 9.02 8.21
CA VAL A 70 6.14 9.15 6.74
C VAL A 70 5.75 10.58 6.37
N TRP A 71 4.72 11.12 7.01
CA TRP A 71 4.34 12.52 6.80
C TRP A 71 5.46 13.48 7.23
N LEU A 72 6.07 13.26 8.39
CA LEU A 72 7.12 14.14 8.89
C LEU A 72 8.36 14.17 7.97
N VAL A 73 8.75 13.03 7.40
CA VAL A 73 10.00 12.92 6.62
C VAL A 73 9.76 13.12 5.13
N ALA A 74 8.78 12.43 4.55
CA ALA A 74 8.50 12.48 3.10
C ALA A 74 7.48 13.58 2.73
N GLY A 75 6.70 14.10 3.69
CA GLY A 75 5.62 15.02 3.40
C GLY A 75 4.38 14.36 2.80
N GLU A 76 4.32 13.02 2.82
CA GLU A 76 3.25 12.22 2.24
C GLU A 76 2.26 11.71 3.29
N GLY A 77 0.99 11.60 2.92
CA GLY A 77 -0.05 11.05 3.79
C GLY A 77 -0.58 12.03 4.85
N GLN A 78 -1.17 11.50 5.92
CA GLN A 78 -1.80 12.29 6.99
C GLN A 78 -0.86 12.51 8.18
N ILE A 79 -1.01 13.66 8.85
CA ILE A 79 -0.16 14.04 10.01
C ILE A 79 -0.38 13.14 11.23
N GLN A 80 -1.58 12.60 11.45
CA GLN A 80 -1.88 11.75 12.60
C GLN A 80 -1.25 10.37 12.42
N ALA A 81 -0.55 9.88 13.44
CA ALA A 81 -0.24 8.46 13.51
C ALA A 81 -1.53 7.71 13.84
N ASP A 82 -1.92 6.72 13.03
CA ASP A 82 -2.91 5.75 13.47
C ASP A 82 -2.39 5.15 14.79
N ALA A 83 -3.12 5.38 15.87
CA ALA A 83 -2.69 5.04 17.21
C ALA A 83 -2.63 3.51 17.35
N ILE A 84 -1.45 2.94 17.15
CA ILE A 84 -1.11 1.61 17.65
C ILE A 84 -0.30 1.85 18.94
N ALA A 85 -1.02 2.16 20.02
CA ALA A 85 -0.45 2.32 21.35
C ALA A 85 0.05 0.95 21.87
N SER A 86 1.23 0.95 22.48
CA SER A 86 1.87 -0.22 23.07
C SER A 86 1.34 -0.50 24.48
N GLY A 87 0.96 -1.75 24.80
CA GLY A 87 0.83 -2.26 26.17
C GLY A 87 -0.42 -3.11 26.49
N GLU A 88 -0.33 -4.42 26.22
CA GLU A 88 -1.04 -5.58 26.81
C GLU A 88 -2.49 -5.43 27.33
N GLU A 89 -3.46 -5.80 26.50
CA GLU A 89 -4.22 -7.06 26.54
C GLU A 89 -4.62 -7.35 25.08
N LEU A 90 -4.94 -8.59 24.71
CA LEU A 90 -5.61 -8.84 23.43
C LEU A 90 -7.10 -8.47 23.57
N PRO A 91 -7.61 -7.47 22.81
CA PRO A 91 -8.93 -7.56 22.26
C PRO A 91 -8.82 -7.71 20.74
N ASN A 92 -9.24 -8.87 20.28
CA ASN A 92 -9.42 -9.29 18.89
C ASN A 92 -9.26 -8.18 17.83
N ALA A 93 -8.07 -8.13 17.22
CA ALA A 93 -7.67 -7.20 16.16
C ALA A 93 -8.47 -7.35 14.84
N GLU A 94 -9.37 -8.33 14.75
CA GLU A 94 -10.19 -8.56 13.56
C GLU A 94 -11.31 -7.52 13.37
N ALA A 95 -11.84 -6.94 14.45
CA ALA A 95 -13.06 -6.12 14.36
C ALA A 95 -12.84 -4.65 13.93
N ALA A 96 -11.64 -4.11 14.15
CA ALA A 96 -11.28 -2.73 13.76
C ALA A 96 -10.63 -2.68 12.36
N ALA A 97 -9.80 -3.67 12.03
CA ALA A 97 -9.24 -3.83 10.70
C ALA A 97 -10.32 -4.03 9.63
N ASN A 98 -11.42 -4.72 9.98
CA ASN A 98 -12.52 -4.96 9.03
C ASN A 98 -13.28 -3.67 8.66
N ARG A 99 -13.42 -2.72 9.60
CA ARG A 99 -14.15 -1.45 9.36
C ARG A 99 -13.33 -0.41 8.59
N HIS A 100 -12.01 -0.41 8.75
CA HIS A 100 -11.12 0.44 7.95
C HIS A 100 -10.83 -0.17 6.58
N ARG A 101 -10.71 -1.50 6.47
CA ARG A 101 -10.68 -2.21 5.17
C ARG A 101 -11.96 -2.03 4.39
N SER A 102 -13.13 -2.09 5.02
CA SER A 102 -14.38 -1.94 4.27
C SER A 102 -14.49 -0.56 3.63
N LYS A 103 -14.06 0.50 4.32
CA LYS A 103 -14.12 1.88 3.80
C LYS A 103 -13.05 2.16 2.72
N LEU A 104 -11.83 1.65 2.88
CA LEU A 104 -10.81 1.73 1.83
C LEU A 104 -11.17 0.89 0.61
N ARG A 105 -11.78 -0.28 0.81
CA ARG A 105 -12.27 -1.15 -0.26
C ARG A 105 -13.42 -0.49 -1.00
N THR A 106 -14.42 0.07 -0.32
CA THR A 106 -15.49 0.82 -1.00
C THR A 106 -14.98 2.04 -1.78
N ALA A 107 -13.98 2.77 -1.26
CA ALA A 107 -13.34 3.87 -2.00
C ALA A 107 -12.53 3.37 -3.21
N ALA A 108 -11.76 2.30 -3.05
CA ALA A 108 -11.02 1.65 -4.13
C ALA A 108 -11.94 1.01 -5.18
N ASP A 109 -13.10 0.48 -4.77
CA ASP A 109 -14.15 -0.07 -5.63
C ASP A 109 -14.82 1.05 -6.44
N THR A 110 -15.06 2.22 -5.83
CA THR A 110 -15.57 3.41 -6.56
C THR A 110 -14.54 4.06 -7.49
N LEU A 111 -13.24 3.88 -7.25
CA LEU A 111 -12.15 4.35 -8.13
C LEU A 111 -11.83 3.34 -9.25
N HIS A 112 -12.04 2.04 -9.04
CA HIS A 112 -11.88 0.99 -10.06
C HIS A 112 -12.94 1.04 -11.17
N ALA A 113 -14.08 1.69 -10.93
CA ALA A 113 -15.17 1.76 -11.90
C ALA A 113 -14.86 2.63 -13.15
N SER A 114 -13.75 3.38 -13.15
CA SER A 114 -13.56 4.49 -14.11
C SER A 114 -12.42 4.32 -15.13
N GLY A 115 -11.67 3.20 -15.13
CA GLY A 115 -10.67 2.96 -16.17
C GLY A 115 -9.61 1.95 -15.81
N MET A 116 -9.79 0.70 -16.25
CA MET A 116 -8.75 -0.29 -16.58
C MET A 116 -7.53 -0.35 -15.64
N ALA A 117 -7.74 -0.28 -14.33
CA ALA A 117 -6.71 -0.63 -13.35
C ALA A 117 -6.68 -2.17 -13.26
N MET A 118 -5.74 -2.77 -13.99
CA MET A 118 -5.49 -4.22 -13.91
C MET A 118 -5.02 -4.56 -12.50
N ASP A 119 -5.65 -5.54 -11.85
CA ASP A 119 -5.26 -5.98 -10.51
C ASP A 119 -3.90 -6.70 -10.60
N PRO A 120 -2.81 -6.10 -10.05
CA PRO A 120 -1.47 -6.65 -10.18
C PRO A 120 -1.33 -8.00 -9.45
N GLN A 121 -2.12 -8.22 -8.40
CA GLN A 121 -2.09 -9.47 -7.64
C GLN A 121 -2.77 -10.60 -8.41
N ARG A 122 -3.92 -10.30 -9.02
CA ARG A 122 -4.64 -11.23 -9.90
C ARG A 122 -3.77 -11.63 -11.10
N LEU A 123 -3.09 -10.66 -11.73
CA LEU A 123 -2.17 -10.93 -12.84
C LEU A 123 -0.98 -11.78 -12.41
N ASN A 124 -0.35 -11.48 -11.28
CA ASN A 124 0.77 -12.29 -10.79
C ASN A 124 0.35 -13.74 -10.50
N THR A 125 -0.86 -13.92 -9.97
CA THR A 125 -1.43 -15.23 -9.70
C THR A 125 -1.69 -16.00 -11.00
N ALA A 126 -2.28 -15.35 -12.01
CA ALA A 126 -2.46 -15.94 -13.34
C ALA A 126 -1.11 -16.35 -13.96
N LEU A 127 -0.11 -15.47 -13.90
CA LEU A 127 1.24 -15.75 -14.40
C LEU A 127 1.86 -16.98 -13.73
N ARG A 128 1.78 -17.07 -12.40
CA ARG A 128 2.35 -18.19 -11.64
C ARG A 128 1.68 -19.52 -11.96
N ILE A 129 0.35 -19.53 -12.05
CA ILE A 129 -0.42 -20.73 -12.42
C ILE A 129 -0.02 -21.17 -13.83
N LEU A 130 -0.05 -20.26 -14.80
CA LEU A 130 0.29 -20.59 -16.19
C LEU A 130 1.73 -21.09 -16.33
N GLN A 131 2.69 -20.45 -15.66
CA GLN A 131 4.09 -20.89 -15.65
C GLN A 131 4.26 -22.27 -15.04
N SER A 132 3.59 -22.55 -13.92
CA SER A 132 3.64 -23.87 -13.27
C SER A 132 3.07 -24.97 -14.17
N GLU A 133 1.97 -24.70 -14.89
CA GLU A 133 1.36 -25.66 -15.80
C GLU A 133 2.23 -25.91 -17.03
N LEU A 134 2.88 -24.88 -17.58
CA LEU A 134 3.81 -25.03 -18.70
C LEU A 134 5.06 -25.82 -18.31
N ASP A 135 5.60 -25.57 -17.11
CA ASP A 135 6.74 -26.31 -16.56
C ASP A 135 6.39 -27.79 -16.33
N LEU A 136 5.24 -28.06 -15.70
CA LEU A 136 4.76 -29.43 -15.46
C LEU A 136 4.50 -30.20 -16.76
N ALA A 137 4.04 -29.52 -17.81
CA ALA A 137 3.79 -30.13 -19.11
C ALA A 137 5.06 -30.26 -20.00
N GLU A 138 6.23 -29.87 -19.47
CA GLU A 138 7.52 -29.75 -20.19
C GLU A 138 7.37 -29.01 -21.53
N SER A 139 6.53 -27.97 -21.53
CA SER A 139 6.18 -27.24 -22.74
C SER A 139 7.33 -26.35 -23.19
N ARG A 140 7.60 -26.33 -24.50
CA ARG A 140 8.55 -25.38 -25.11
C ARG A 140 7.93 -24.01 -25.42
N LEU A 141 6.62 -23.84 -25.18
CA LEU A 141 5.92 -22.59 -25.47
C LEU A 141 6.32 -21.52 -24.46
N THR A 142 6.67 -20.33 -24.93
CA THR A 142 7.08 -19.23 -24.06
C THR A 142 5.87 -18.47 -23.51
N LEU A 143 6.07 -17.66 -22.47
CA LEU A 143 4.99 -16.82 -21.93
C LEU A 143 4.41 -15.85 -22.99
N ALA A 144 5.25 -15.39 -23.92
CA ALA A 144 4.82 -14.52 -25.01
C ALA A 144 3.84 -15.23 -25.98
N ASP A 145 4.03 -16.54 -26.18
CA ASP A 145 3.18 -17.37 -27.07
C ASP A 145 1.82 -17.71 -26.44
N ASN A 146 1.65 -17.42 -25.14
CA ASN A 146 0.48 -17.79 -24.33
C ASN A 146 -0.21 -16.58 -23.69
N ALA A 147 -0.04 -15.38 -24.26
CA ALA A 147 -0.66 -14.16 -23.75
C ALA A 147 -2.19 -14.20 -23.77
N ASP A 148 -2.78 -14.92 -24.72
CA ASP A 148 -4.22 -15.23 -24.81
C ASP A 148 -4.69 -16.08 -23.62
N MET A 149 -3.97 -17.17 -23.29
CA MET A 149 -4.30 -17.97 -22.11
C MET A 149 -4.11 -17.20 -20.81
N LEU A 150 -3.15 -16.28 -20.75
CA LEU A 150 -2.97 -15.42 -19.58
C LEU A 150 -4.17 -14.49 -19.36
N ALA A 151 -4.73 -13.94 -20.44
CA ALA A 151 -5.94 -13.12 -20.39
C ALA A 151 -7.16 -13.94 -19.95
N ASP A 152 -7.36 -15.14 -20.53
CA ASP A 152 -8.43 -16.07 -20.13
C ASP A 152 -8.30 -16.44 -18.64
N LEU A 153 -7.09 -16.76 -18.20
CA LEU A 153 -6.83 -17.13 -16.81
C LEU A 153 -7.03 -15.95 -15.87
N TYR A 154 -6.64 -14.74 -16.29
CA TYR A 154 -6.96 -13.52 -15.57
C TYR A 154 -8.48 -13.42 -15.40
N GLU A 155 -9.27 -13.53 -16.46
CA GLU A 155 -10.74 -13.48 -16.40
C GLU A 155 -11.36 -14.53 -15.45
N ILE A 156 -10.82 -15.76 -15.44
CA ILE A 156 -11.28 -16.86 -14.57
C ILE A 156 -10.98 -16.60 -13.09
N LEU A 157 -9.84 -15.97 -12.79
CA LEU A 157 -9.51 -15.57 -11.43
C LEU A 157 -10.40 -14.39 -11.02
N GLY A 158 -11.01 -14.45 -9.85
CA GLY A 158 -11.74 -13.32 -9.27
C GLY A 158 -10.81 -12.25 -8.68
N PRO A 159 -11.39 -11.19 -8.08
CA PRO A 159 -10.64 -10.09 -7.48
C PRO A 159 -9.62 -10.56 -6.45
N GLY A 160 -8.38 -10.10 -6.56
CA GLY A 160 -7.27 -10.49 -5.68
C GLY A 160 -6.70 -11.90 -5.93
N GLY A 161 -7.15 -12.62 -6.96
CA GLY A 161 -6.65 -13.95 -7.32
C GLY A 161 -7.03 -15.08 -6.35
N ALA A 162 -7.95 -14.81 -5.43
CA ALA A 162 -8.35 -15.76 -4.38
C ALA A 162 -9.62 -16.55 -4.71
N ASP A 163 -10.52 -15.94 -5.50
CA ASP A 163 -11.74 -16.59 -5.97
C ASP A 163 -11.47 -17.20 -7.35
N VAL A 164 -11.95 -18.41 -7.59
CA VAL A 164 -11.72 -19.14 -8.84
C VAL A 164 -12.98 -19.88 -9.22
N ASP A 165 -13.49 -19.62 -10.42
CA ASP A 165 -14.50 -20.51 -11.00
C ASP A 165 -13.85 -21.84 -11.39
N ALA A 166 -14.06 -22.86 -10.55
CA ALA A 166 -13.51 -24.19 -10.74
C ALA A 166 -13.94 -24.84 -12.08
N THR A 167 -15.16 -24.57 -12.54
CA THR A 167 -15.67 -25.13 -13.81
C THR A 167 -14.95 -24.48 -15.00
N ALA A 168 -14.79 -23.16 -14.94
CA ALA A 168 -14.05 -22.43 -15.96
C ALA A 168 -12.56 -22.81 -15.96
N MET A 169 -11.96 -23.02 -14.78
CA MET A 169 -10.57 -23.47 -14.63
C MET A 169 -10.33 -24.85 -15.24
N VAL A 170 -11.23 -25.82 -15.00
CA VAL A 170 -11.12 -27.16 -15.61
C VAL A 170 -11.20 -27.06 -17.14
N THR A 171 -12.11 -26.25 -17.66
CA THR A 171 -12.26 -26.03 -19.12
C THR A 171 -11.03 -25.34 -19.71
N PHE A 172 -10.44 -24.39 -18.98
CA PHE A 172 -9.19 -23.76 -19.35
C PHE A 172 -8.01 -24.75 -19.39
N ASN A 173 -7.85 -25.57 -18.35
CA ASN A 173 -6.77 -26.56 -18.26
C ASN A 173 -6.84 -27.59 -19.39
N GLN A 174 -8.05 -28.04 -19.78
CA GLN A 174 -8.23 -28.92 -20.94
C GLN A 174 -7.76 -28.26 -22.25
N ARG A 175 -8.13 -26.99 -22.47
CA ARG A 175 -7.68 -26.23 -23.64
C ARG A 175 -6.16 -26.01 -23.65
N LEU A 176 -5.57 -25.69 -22.50
CA LEU A 176 -4.14 -25.52 -22.34
C LEU A 176 -3.38 -26.82 -22.68
N HIS A 177 -3.84 -27.95 -22.14
CA HIS A 177 -3.23 -29.26 -22.41
C HIS A 177 -3.30 -29.65 -23.90
N GLU A 178 -4.42 -29.43 -24.57
CA GLU A 178 -4.55 -29.66 -26.01
C GLU A 178 -3.59 -28.77 -26.82
N ARG A 179 -3.41 -27.51 -26.42
CA ARG A 179 -2.46 -26.60 -27.07
C ARG A 179 -1.01 -27.03 -26.86
N VAL A 180 -0.63 -27.41 -25.64
CA VAL A 180 0.73 -27.92 -25.35
C VAL A 180 1.01 -29.21 -26.12
N LYS A 181 0.01 -30.10 -26.25
CA LYS A 181 0.12 -31.32 -27.05
C LYS A 181 0.33 -31.02 -28.54
N ARG A 182 -0.43 -30.08 -29.12
CA ARG A 182 -0.23 -29.64 -30.52
C ARG A 182 1.13 -28.97 -30.73
N GLY A 183 1.55 -28.12 -29.79
CA GLY A 183 2.85 -27.46 -29.82
C GLY A 183 4.01 -28.45 -29.83
N ARG A 184 3.91 -29.55 -29.05
CA ARG A 184 4.89 -30.65 -29.08
C ARG A 184 4.92 -31.39 -30.42
N GLN A 185 3.77 -31.60 -31.05
CA GLN A 185 3.65 -32.32 -32.32
C GLN A 185 4.11 -31.50 -33.53
N ALA A 186 4.04 -30.17 -33.48
CA ALA A 186 4.44 -29.29 -34.58
C ALA A 186 5.97 -29.11 -34.71
N VAL A 187 6.75 -29.57 -33.73
CA VAL A 187 8.22 -29.42 -33.66
C VAL A 187 8.94 -30.78 -33.79
N ALA A 188 8.19 -31.87 -33.95
CA ALA A 188 8.70 -33.21 -34.26
C ALA A 188 8.64 -33.47 -35.77
#